data_AF-A0AAJ5F3M3-F1
#
_entry.id   AF-A0AAJ5F3M3-F1
#
_cell.length_a   1.000
_cell.length_b   1.000
_cell.length_c   1.000
_cell.angle_alpha   90.00
_cell.angle_beta   90.00
_cell.angle_gamma   90.00
#
_symmetry.space_group_name_H-M   'P 1'
#
loop_
_entity.id
_entity.type
_entity.pdbx_description
1 polymer ?
#
loop_
_entity_poly.entity_id
_entity_poly.type
_entity_poly.pdbx_seq_one_letter_code
_entity_poly.pdbx_strand_id
1 'polypeptide(L)'
;MSVPRSPARPLWPLLTRAGAFGTLHGGHPGAPHLGLTVPVLTAADLGEALAALAQAQVRATLLVPPALARQVPDEVRAAAQAGHEIAGWGVPTDLPLLEVTAGQPVTAWGLAGADLTRAHLARLAARGVRPLPLPSPTPEPGLTLQVLPGDLGRVLPRLKDLGYRPVPARDLPDLRPAVPRDLLLHLYRRLVDDRFERAHGVTPLTERADAVMRVAARPAAAPLPLPPGTPVAELHLHSPRLVGLTTRGALTAYRAYQRSLRDVARALRERPELQGAQAVFAVTLFHGPLEQSGFTLVPLPPLRARVYGWGFRLMRLVYGTTNTPSETEPRLAWMEREAFLRRHG
;
A
#
# COMPACT_ATOMS: atom_id res chain seq x y z
N MET A 1 24.29 41.30 -8.85
CA MET A 1 24.31 40.01 -8.12
C MET A 1 23.10 39.21 -8.55
N SER A 2 23.29 38.22 -9.42
CA SER A 2 22.19 37.41 -9.96
C SER A 2 21.82 36.33 -8.95
N VAL A 3 20.59 36.36 -8.44
CA VAL A 3 20.04 35.32 -7.57
C VAL A 3 20.01 34.00 -8.38
N PRO A 4 20.66 32.92 -7.92
CA PRO A 4 20.57 31.64 -8.61
C PRO A 4 19.12 31.15 -8.54
N ARG A 5 18.46 31.10 -9.70
CA ARG A 5 17.16 30.43 -9.84
C ARG A 5 17.35 28.98 -9.43
N SER A 6 16.69 28.56 -8.36
CA SER A 6 16.60 27.15 -8.00
C SER A 6 16.13 26.36 -9.22
N PRO A 7 16.81 25.27 -9.62
CA PRO A 7 16.38 24.49 -10.76
C PRO A 7 14.96 23.98 -10.49
N ALA A 8 14.05 24.29 -11.42
CA ALA A 8 12.67 23.84 -11.32
C ALA A 8 12.65 22.33 -11.10
N ARG A 9 12.06 21.88 -9.99
CA ARG A 9 11.92 20.45 -9.73
C ARG A 9 11.20 19.82 -10.92
N PRO A 10 11.77 18.74 -11.51
CA PRO A 10 11.16 18.14 -12.68
C PRO A 10 9.73 17.67 -12.36
N LEU A 11 8.76 18.05 -13.20
CA LEU A 11 7.36 17.66 -13.05
C LEU A 11 7.07 16.23 -13.52
N TRP A 12 8.06 15.56 -14.15
CA TRP A 12 7.88 14.22 -14.71
C TRP A 12 7.47 13.14 -13.68
N PRO A 13 7.85 13.18 -12.38
CA PRO A 13 7.36 12.21 -11.40
C PRO A 13 5.84 12.28 -11.18
N LEU A 14 5.22 13.45 -11.42
CA LEU A 14 3.76 13.58 -11.41
C LEU A 14 3.17 13.04 -12.71
N LEU A 15 3.82 13.28 -13.85
CA LEU A 15 3.38 12.80 -15.16
C LEU A 15 3.44 11.26 -15.26
N THR A 16 4.48 10.62 -14.73
CA THR A 16 4.58 9.15 -14.70
C THR A 16 3.45 8.54 -13.87
N ARG A 17 3.09 9.16 -12.73
CA ARG A 17 1.90 8.77 -11.95
C ARG A 17 0.58 8.95 -12.69
N ALA A 18 0.53 9.84 -13.68
CA ALA A 18 -0.62 10.01 -14.57
C ALA A 18 -0.59 9.06 -15.79
N GLY A 19 0.40 8.17 -15.91
CA GLY A 19 0.52 7.24 -17.03
C GLY A 19 1.43 7.67 -18.16
N ALA A 20 2.14 8.80 -18.04
CA ALA A 20 3.09 9.21 -19.08
C ALA A 20 4.11 8.09 -19.34
N PHE A 21 4.47 7.90 -20.62
CA PHE A 21 5.38 6.85 -21.08
C PHE A 21 4.90 5.41 -20.80
N GLY A 22 3.59 5.22 -20.57
CA GLY A 22 3.03 3.91 -20.25
C GLY A 22 3.47 3.39 -18.88
N THR A 23 3.89 4.28 -17.97
CA THR A 23 4.26 3.94 -16.58
C THR A 23 3.19 3.05 -15.97
N LEU A 24 3.63 1.97 -15.32
CA LEU A 24 2.75 1.04 -14.64
C LEU A 24 2.22 1.63 -13.33
N HIS A 25 1.00 1.26 -12.99
CA HIS A 25 0.36 1.46 -11.70
C HIS A 25 0.33 0.13 -10.95
N GLY A 26 0.33 0.20 -9.62
CA GLY A 26 0.20 -0.97 -8.75
C GLY A 26 -1.01 -1.83 -9.09
N GLY A 27 -0.97 -3.08 -8.62
CA GLY A 27 -2.02 -4.06 -8.75
C GLY A 27 -3.12 -3.99 -7.69
N HIS A 28 -3.79 -5.12 -7.50
CA HIS A 28 -5.04 -5.21 -6.74
C HIS A 28 -4.85 -5.07 -5.21
N PRO A 29 -5.49 -4.07 -4.55
CA PRO A 29 -5.26 -3.77 -3.12
C PRO A 29 -5.87 -4.78 -2.14
N GLY A 30 -6.67 -5.73 -2.62
CA GLY A 30 -7.23 -6.82 -1.81
C GLY A 30 -6.48 -8.15 -1.92
N ALA A 31 -5.51 -8.27 -2.83
CA ALA A 31 -4.73 -9.49 -2.98
C ALA A 31 -3.48 -9.41 -2.09
N PRO A 32 -3.06 -10.47 -1.39
CA PRO A 32 -1.89 -10.41 -0.51
C PRO A 32 -0.56 -10.23 -1.26
N HIS A 33 -0.59 -10.09 -2.58
CA HIS A 33 0.60 -9.96 -3.41
C HIS A 33 1.19 -8.56 -3.31
N LEU A 34 2.52 -8.48 -3.30
CA LEU A 34 3.27 -7.24 -3.44
C LEU A 34 4.38 -7.46 -4.48
N GLY A 35 4.64 -6.44 -5.30
CA GLY A 35 5.70 -6.50 -6.29
C GLY A 35 7.05 -6.27 -5.63
N LEU A 36 7.88 -7.30 -5.48
CA LEU A 36 9.19 -7.17 -4.86
C LEU A 36 10.22 -6.76 -5.91
N THR A 37 10.87 -5.62 -5.69
CA THR A 37 11.95 -5.11 -6.55
C THR A 37 13.25 -5.04 -5.76
N VAL A 38 14.34 -5.50 -6.36
CA VAL A 38 15.67 -5.54 -5.72
C VAL A 38 16.67 -4.84 -6.64
N PRO A 39 17.21 -3.66 -6.26
CA PRO A 39 18.26 -3.02 -7.03
C PRO A 39 19.57 -3.79 -6.85
N VAL A 40 20.19 -4.16 -7.96
CA VAL A 40 21.40 -4.96 -8.00
C VAL A 40 22.44 -4.18 -8.78
N LEU A 41 23.38 -3.55 -8.08
CA LEU A 41 24.36 -2.62 -8.68
C LEU A 41 25.69 -3.30 -8.96
N THR A 42 26.00 -4.36 -8.22
CA THR A 42 27.27 -5.11 -8.33
C THR A 42 27.03 -6.61 -8.51
N ALA A 43 28.09 -7.34 -8.89
CA ALA A 43 28.05 -8.81 -8.94
C ALA A 43 27.82 -9.43 -7.55
N ALA A 44 28.38 -8.80 -6.50
CA ALA A 44 28.18 -9.23 -5.12
C ALA A 44 26.72 -9.06 -4.69
N ASP A 45 26.11 -7.92 -5.03
CA ASP A 45 24.68 -7.67 -4.80
C ASP A 45 23.80 -8.75 -5.45
N LEU A 46 24.18 -9.18 -6.67
CA LEU A 46 23.43 -10.19 -7.40
C LEU A 46 23.51 -11.54 -6.68
N GLY A 47 24.72 -11.96 -6.30
CA GLY A 47 24.93 -13.20 -5.56
C GLY A 47 24.19 -13.21 -4.22
N GLU A 48 24.28 -12.13 -3.44
CA GLU A 48 23.59 -11.98 -2.17
C GLU A 48 22.07 -12.03 -2.34
N ALA A 49 21.52 -11.29 -3.31
CA ALA A 49 20.09 -11.27 -3.58
C ALA A 49 19.56 -12.66 -3.98
N LEU A 50 20.26 -13.34 -4.89
CA LEU A 50 19.86 -14.68 -5.35
C LEU A 50 19.90 -15.71 -4.22
N ALA A 51 20.93 -15.67 -3.37
CA ALA A 51 21.02 -16.57 -2.21
C ALA A 51 19.84 -16.37 -1.25
N ALA A 52 19.52 -15.11 -0.89
CA ALA A 52 18.41 -14.80 0.00
C ALA A 52 17.04 -15.16 -0.60
N LEU A 53 16.84 -14.88 -1.90
CA LEU A 53 15.60 -15.21 -2.61
C LEU A 53 15.39 -16.72 -2.74
N ALA A 54 16.46 -17.47 -3.05
CA ALA A 54 16.41 -18.93 -3.13
C ALA A 54 16.09 -19.55 -1.76
N GLN A 55 16.74 -19.09 -0.69
CA GLN A 55 16.47 -19.55 0.68
C GLN A 55 15.01 -19.29 1.09
N ALA A 56 14.46 -18.14 0.71
CA ALA A 56 13.06 -17.80 0.99
C ALA A 56 12.06 -18.44 0.02
N GLN A 57 12.52 -19.10 -1.05
CA GLN A 57 11.70 -19.62 -2.16
C GLN A 57 10.81 -18.52 -2.79
N VAL A 58 11.36 -17.32 -2.93
CA VAL A 58 10.67 -16.14 -3.46
C VAL A 58 11.27 -15.72 -4.79
N ARG A 59 10.42 -15.26 -5.71
CA ARG A 59 10.83 -14.62 -6.96
C ARG A 59 10.61 -13.10 -6.85
N ALA A 60 11.47 -12.34 -7.50
CA ALA A 60 11.46 -10.88 -7.48
C ALA A 60 11.76 -10.30 -8.87
N THR A 61 11.59 -9.00 -9.00
CA THR A 61 12.14 -8.21 -10.10
C THR A 61 13.52 -7.68 -9.70
N LEU A 62 14.55 -8.15 -10.38
CA LEU A 62 15.92 -7.65 -10.20
C LEU A 62 16.11 -6.44 -11.12
N LEU A 63 16.47 -5.30 -10.53
CA LEU A 63 16.72 -4.06 -11.26
C LEU A 63 18.22 -4.01 -11.58
N VAL A 64 18.55 -4.32 -12.83
CA VAL A 64 19.92 -4.57 -13.29
C VAL A 64 20.37 -3.44 -14.23
N PRO A 65 21.48 -2.74 -13.94
CA PRO A 65 22.11 -1.85 -14.90
C PRO A 65 22.68 -2.61 -16.11
N PRO A 66 22.55 -2.09 -17.33
CA PRO A 66 23.15 -2.70 -18.53
C PRO A 66 24.66 -2.95 -18.42
N ALA A 67 25.37 -2.08 -17.68
CA ALA A 67 26.80 -2.25 -17.41
C ALA A 67 27.11 -3.50 -16.58
N LEU A 68 26.25 -3.86 -15.62
CA LEU A 68 26.40 -5.08 -14.82
C LEU A 68 26.13 -6.33 -15.66
N ALA A 69 25.09 -6.30 -16.50
CA ALA A 69 24.79 -7.41 -17.41
C ALA A 69 25.95 -7.74 -18.37
N ARG A 70 26.78 -6.73 -18.73
CA ARG A 70 28.01 -6.95 -19.50
C ARG A 70 29.10 -7.68 -18.70
N GLN A 71 29.18 -7.41 -17.39
CA GLN A 71 30.23 -7.93 -16.52
C GLN A 71 29.95 -9.37 -16.09
N VAL A 72 28.68 -9.69 -15.80
CA VAL A 72 28.24 -10.99 -15.25
C VAL A 72 27.06 -11.56 -16.05
N PRO A 73 27.27 -11.87 -17.35
CA PRO A 73 26.17 -12.22 -18.23
C PRO A 73 25.53 -13.57 -17.87
N ASP A 74 26.32 -14.54 -17.43
CA ASP A 74 25.85 -15.88 -17.11
C ASP A 74 25.04 -15.88 -15.80
N GLU A 75 25.43 -15.06 -14.83
CA GLU A 75 24.71 -14.90 -13.57
C GLU A 75 23.35 -14.20 -13.77
N VAL A 76 23.29 -13.18 -14.63
CA VAL A 76 22.02 -12.52 -14.99
C VAL A 76 21.10 -13.50 -15.73
N ARG A 77 21.66 -14.33 -16.61
CA ARG A 77 20.90 -15.40 -17.29
C ARG A 77 20.39 -16.44 -16.29
N ALA A 78 21.24 -16.90 -15.38
CA ALA A 78 20.86 -17.87 -14.35
C ALA A 78 19.74 -17.34 -13.45
N ALA A 79 19.80 -16.05 -13.08
CA ALA A 79 18.73 -15.38 -12.33
C ALA A 79 17.39 -15.41 -13.08
N ALA A 80 17.40 -15.12 -14.39
CA ALA A 80 16.20 -15.19 -15.21
C ALA A 80 15.67 -16.63 -15.33
N GLN A 81 16.55 -17.62 -15.51
CA GLN A 81 16.19 -19.04 -15.56
C GLN A 81 15.61 -19.57 -14.24
N ALA A 82 16.03 -19.00 -13.10
CA ALA A 82 15.43 -19.25 -11.78
C ALA A 82 14.03 -18.61 -11.62
N GLY A 83 13.51 -17.95 -12.66
CA GLY A 83 12.16 -17.38 -12.72
C GLY A 83 12.06 -15.95 -12.21
N HIS A 84 13.18 -15.28 -11.94
CA HIS A 84 13.19 -13.86 -11.63
C HIS A 84 12.86 -13.01 -12.87
N GLU A 85 12.22 -11.87 -12.65
CA GLU A 85 12.05 -10.85 -13.70
C GLU A 85 13.31 -9.99 -13.72
N ILE A 86 13.91 -9.81 -14.90
CA ILE A 86 15.00 -8.84 -15.09
C ILE A 86 14.40 -7.56 -15.66
N ALA A 87 14.52 -6.47 -14.92
CA ALA A 87 14.14 -5.13 -15.34
C ALA A 87 15.38 -4.22 -15.38
N GLY A 88 15.34 -3.19 -16.21
CA GLY A 88 16.47 -2.26 -16.31
C GLY A 88 16.52 -1.26 -15.16
N TRP A 89 17.74 -0.80 -14.84
CA TRP A 89 18.01 0.22 -13.84
C TRP A 89 19.04 1.24 -14.33
N GLY A 90 19.00 2.46 -13.80
CA GLY A 90 19.94 3.51 -14.19
C GLY A 90 19.62 4.12 -15.55
N VAL A 91 20.66 4.62 -16.24
CA VAL A 91 20.53 5.22 -17.57
C VAL A 91 20.23 4.12 -18.61
N PRO A 92 19.20 4.28 -19.46
CA PRO A 92 18.80 3.25 -20.40
C PRO A 92 19.68 3.20 -21.66
N THR A 93 20.91 2.73 -21.47
CA THR A 93 21.85 2.36 -22.54
C THR A 93 21.74 0.87 -22.85
N ASP A 94 22.00 0.45 -24.08
CA ASP A 94 22.17 -0.96 -24.45
C ASP A 94 21.07 -1.93 -23.98
N LEU A 95 19.80 -1.53 -24.08
CA LEU A 95 18.65 -2.42 -23.80
C LEU A 95 18.76 -3.80 -24.49
N PRO A 96 19.14 -3.90 -25.78
CA PRO A 96 19.28 -5.21 -26.43
C PRO A 96 20.31 -6.12 -25.76
N LEU A 97 21.39 -5.57 -25.21
CA LEU A 97 22.38 -6.35 -24.46
C LEU A 97 21.75 -6.96 -23.22
N LEU A 98 20.98 -6.18 -22.47
CA LEU A 98 20.30 -6.66 -21.27
C LEU A 98 19.30 -7.77 -21.58
N GLU A 99 18.53 -7.65 -22.67
CA GLU A 99 17.59 -8.67 -23.13
C GLU A 99 18.28 -9.98 -23.54
N VAL A 100 19.35 -9.89 -24.35
CA VAL A 100 20.14 -11.04 -24.79
C VAL A 100 20.80 -11.75 -23.61
N THR A 101 21.31 -10.97 -22.66
CA THR A 101 21.96 -11.50 -21.46
C THR A 101 20.94 -12.21 -20.58
N ALA A 102 19.83 -11.53 -20.26
CA ALA A 102 18.76 -12.09 -19.44
C ALA A 102 18.04 -13.27 -20.10
N GLY A 103 18.15 -13.44 -21.43
CA GLY A 103 17.42 -14.45 -22.17
C GLY A 103 15.90 -14.26 -22.11
N GLN A 104 15.44 -13.04 -21.81
CA GLN A 104 14.03 -12.67 -21.74
C GLN A 104 13.85 -11.21 -22.15
N PRO A 105 12.67 -10.82 -22.66
CA PRO A 105 12.38 -9.43 -22.98
C PRO A 105 12.37 -8.56 -21.71
N VAL A 106 12.95 -7.38 -21.79
CA VAL A 106 12.97 -6.41 -20.69
C VAL A 106 11.83 -5.44 -20.90
N THR A 107 10.71 -5.69 -20.23
CA THR A 107 9.47 -4.91 -20.41
C THR A 107 9.30 -3.81 -19.36
N ALA A 108 10.15 -3.79 -18.33
CA ALA A 108 10.07 -2.89 -17.20
C ALA A 108 11.39 -2.14 -16.92
N TRP A 109 11.28 -0.92 -16.41
CA TRP A 109 12.43 -0.09 -16.01
C TRP A 109 12.17 0.59 -14.65
N GLY A 110 13.12 0.49 -13.72
CA GLY A 110 12.96 1.13 -12.42
C GLY A 110 13.13 2.66 -12.48
N LEU A 111 12.25 3.38 -11.79
CA LEU A 111 12.25 4.85 -11.74
C LEU A 111 13.04 5.44 -10.57
N ALA A 112 13.28 4.66 -9.52
CA ALA A 112 14.04 5.14 -8.37
C ALA A 112 15.55 5.19 -8.69
N GLY A 113 16.32 6.02 -7.98
CA GLY A 113 17.79 6.00 -8.04
C GLY A 113 18.49 6.47 -9.33
N ALA A 114 17.76 6.91 -10.36
CA ALA A 114 18.35 7.33 -11.63
C ALA A 114 17.90 8.74 -12.07
N ASP A 115 18.83 9.54 -12.59
CA ASP A 115 18.56 10.82 -13.26
C ASP A 115 17.94 10.59 -14.65
N LEU A 116 16.76 9.96 -14.67
CA LEU A 116 16.02 9.74 -15.90
C LEU A 116 15.49 11.07 -16.44
N THR A 117 15.75 11.32 -17.72
CA THR A 117 15.26 12.49 -18.43
C THR A 117 14.01 12.11 -19.22
N ARG A 118 13.25 13.11 -19.68
CA ARG A 118 12.12 12.88 -20.59
C ARG A 118 12.53 12.10 -21.84
N ALA A 119 13.71 12.39 -22.39
CA ALA A 119 14.24 11.69 -23.57
C ALA A 119 14.58 10.21 -23.27
N HIS A 120 15.04 9.90 -22.05
CA HIS A 120 15.21 8.52 -21.60
C HIS A 120 13.87 7.78 -21.57
N LEU A 121 12.87 8.35 -20.93
CA LEU A 121 11.54 7.74 -20.80
C LEU A 121 10.82 7.57 -22.15
N ALA A 122 10.94 8.55 -23.05
CA ALA A 122 10.39 8.45 -24.41
C ALA A 122 11.04 7.33 -25.23
N ARG A 123 12.36 7.16 -25.12
CA ARG A 123 13.08 6.06 -25.78
C ARG A 123 12.68 4.68 -25.25
N LEU A 124 12.50 4.55 -23.94
CA LEU A 124 12.00 3.33 -23.32
C LEU A 124 10.58 2.99 -23.81
N ALA A 125 9.67 3.97 -23.80
CA ALA A 125 8.31 3.78 -24.26
C ALA A 125 8.22 3.38 -25.74
N ALA A 126 9.06 3.97 -26.60
CA ALA A 126 9.14 3.61 -28.02
C ALA A 126 9.57 2.15 -28.26
N ARG A 127 10.21 1.51 -27.26
CA ARG A 127 10.60 0.09 -27.28
C ARG A 127 9.67 -0.80 -26.48
N GLY A 128 8.52 -0.29 -26.04
CA GLY A 128 7.58 -1.03 -25.22
C GLY A 128 8.01 -1.25 -23.76
N VAL A 129 9.13 -0.65 -23.33
CA VAL A 129 9.60 -0.74 -21.95
C VAL A 129 8.89 0.29 -21.10
N ARG A 130 8.22 -0.18 -20.05
CA ARG A 130 7.37 0.64 -19.20
C ARG A 130 8.06 0.95 -17.87
N PRO A 131 8.02 2.21 -17.42
CA PRO A 131 8.49 2.53 -16.08
C PRO A 131 7.68 1.78 -15.00
N LEU A 132 8.36 1.19 -14.02
CA LEU A 132 7.74 0.56 -12.86
C LEU A 132 7.03 1.59 -11.97
N PRO A 133 6.01 1.18 -11.20
CA PRO A 133 5.42 2.04 -10.18
C PRO A 133 6.49 2.45 -9.17
N LEU A 134 6.43 3.68 -8.68
CA LEU A 134 7.31 4.13 -7.59
C LEU A 134 7.10 3.22 -6.38
N PRO A 135 8.18 2.71 -5.76
CA PRO A 135 8.07 1.80 -4.64
C PRO A 135 7.39 2.50 -3.45
N SER A 136 6.53 1.76 -2.78
CA SER A 136 5.94 2.16 -1.51
C SER A 136 7.02 2.15 -0.42
N PRO A 137 7.04 3.15 0.49
CA PRO A 137 7.96 3.16 1.63
C PRO A 137 7.66 2.05 2.65
N THR A 138 6.44 1.52 2.64
CA THR A 138 5.99 0.44 3.53
C THR A 138 5.29 -0.66 2.73
N PRO A 139 5.29 -1.91 3.21
CA PRO A 139 4.59 -3.00 2.53
C PRO A 139 3.09 -2.71 2.39
N GLU A 140 2.57 -2.72 1.17
CA GLU A 140 1.15 -2.55 0.88
C GLU A 140 0.70 -3.56 -0.19
N PRO A 141 -0.45 -4.24 -0.01
CA PRO A 141 -1.04 -5.11 -1.02
C PRO A 141 -1.22 -4.39 -2.34
N GLY A 142 -0.83 -5.04 -3.45
CA GLY A 142 -0.94 -4.46 -4.78
C GLY A 142 0.06 -3.35 -5.07
N LEU A 143 0.95 -2.97 -4.15
CA LEU A 143 2.02 -2.00 -4.44
C LEU A 143 3.37 -2.71 -4.66
N THR A 144 4.33 -1.96 -5.18
CA THR A 144 5.72 -2.41 -5.26
C THR A 144 6.47 -2.04 -3.98
N LEU A 145 7.37 -2.91 -3.53
CA LEU A 145 8.30 -2.68 -2.43
C LEU A 145 9.71 -2.82 -2.98
N GLN A 146 10.56 -1.85 -2.66
CA GLN A 146 11.99 -1.94 -2.97
C GLN A 146 12.74 -2.39 -1.73
N VAL A 147 13.56 -3.45 -1.86
CA VAL A 147 14.37 -3.99 -0.77
C VAL A 147 15.80 -4.14 -1.27
N LEU A 148 16.77 -3.65 -0.51
CA LEU A 148 18.18 -3.80 -0.85
C LEU A 148 18.62 -5.26 -0.67
N PRO A 149 19.59 -5.76 -1.45
CA PRO A 149 20.08 -7.14 -1.35
C PRO A 149 20.36 -7.61 0.09
N GLY A 150 21.15 -6.85 0.86
CA GLY A 150 21.48 -7.21 2.25
C GLY A 150 20.35 -7.11 3.27
N ASP A 151 19.21 -6.52 2.92
CA ASP A 151 18.03 -6.50 3.78
C ASP A 151 17.08 -7.68 3.54
N LEU A 152 17.24 -8.43 2.43
CA LEU A 152 16.29 -9.48 2.03
C LEU A 152 16.15 -10.57 3.09
N GLY A 153 17.26 -11.01 3.71
CA GLY A 153 17.24 -12.06 4.74
C GLY A 153 16.37 -11.71 5.95
N ARG A 154 16.26 -10.42 6.28
CA ARG A 154 15.42 -9.93 7.38
C ARG A 154 14.00 -9.59 6.92
N VAL A 155 13.84 -9.01 5.74
CA VAL A 155 12.56 -8.49 5.25
C VAL A 155 11.64 -9.62 4.76
N LEU A 156 12.15 -10.63 4.05
CA LEU A 156 11.33 -11.69 3.48
C LEU A 156 10.59 -12.52 4.54
N PRO A 157 11.23 -12.98 5.64
CA PRO A 157 10.51 -13.66 6.72
C PRO A 157 9.40 -12.80 7.32
N ARG A 158 9.70 -11.52 7.61
CA ARG A 158 8.70 -10.59 8.15
C ARG A 158 7.50 -10.42 7.21
N LEU A 159 7.73 -10.30 5.89
CA LEU A 159 6.63 -10.19 4.92
C LEU A 159 5.75 -11.44 4.94
N LYS A 160 6.34 -12.63 5.05
CA LYS A 160 5.62 -13.90 5.15
C LYS A 160 4.79 -13.97 6.44
N ASP A 161 5.36 -13.57 7.57
CA ASP A 161 4.66 -13.52 8.87
C ASP A 161 3.48 -12.54 8.85
N LEU A 162 3.62 -11.44 8.11
CA LEU A 162 2.55 -10.47 7.86
C LEU A 162 1.54 -10.92 6.79
N GLY A 163 1.71 -12.13 6.24
CA GLY A 163 0.79 -12.74 5.28
C GLY A 163 0.91 -12.22 3.84
N TYR A 164 1.98 -11.50 3.51
CA TYR A 164 2.24 -11.04 2.15
C TYR A 164 2.79 -12.17 1.27
N ARG A 165 2.60 -12.01 -0.04
CA ARG A 165 3.14 -12.87 -1.09
C ARG A 165 4.00 -12.02 -2.04
N PRO A 166 5.31 -11.89 -1.75
CA PRO A 166 6.21 -11.18 -2.65
C PRO A 166 6.29 -11.92 -3.99
N VAL A 167 6.13 -11.18 -5.08
CA VAL A 167 6.20 -11.69 -6.45
C VAL A 167 6.97 -10.72 -7.33
N PRO A 168 7.50 -11.14 -8.49
CA PRO A 168 7.95 -10.20 -9.52
C PRO A 168 6.85 -9.20 -9.86
N ALA A 169 7.23 -7.96 -10.16
CA ALA A 169 6.33 -6.87 -10.52
C ALA A 169 5.40 -7.26 -11.68
N ARG A 170 5.90 -7.95 -12.72
CA ARG A 170 5.07 -8.46 -13.82
C ARG A 170 3.96 -9.44 -13.39
N ASP A 171 4.17 -10.14 -12.27
CA ASP A 171 3.25 -11.14 -11.74
C ASP A 171 2.27 -10.54 -10.71
N LEU A 172 2.33 -9.22 -10.50
CA LEU A 172 1.43 -8.52 -9.60
C LEU A 172 0.00 -8.50 -10.20
N PRO A 173 -1.01 -9.06 -9.50
CA PRO A 173 -2.37 -9.11 -10.03
C PRO A 173 -2.93 -7.73 -10.34
N ASP A 174 -3.58 -7.57 -11.49
CA ASP A 174 -4.13 -6.30 -11.99
C ASP A 174 -3.11 -5.17 -12.18
N LEU A 175 -1.83 -5.51 -12.33
CA LEU A 175 -0.82 -4.56 -12.81
C LEU A 175 -1.25 -4.01 -14.17
N ARG A 176 -1.33 -2.70 -14.29
CA ARG A 176 -1.80 -2.02 -15.50
C ARG A 176 -1.04 -0.73 -15.75
N PRO A 177 -1.09 -0.16 -16.97
CA PRO A 177 -0.70 1.22 -17.18
C PRO A 177 -1.46 2.17 -16.24
N ALA A 178 -0.75 3.16 -15.71
CA ALA A 178 -1.35 4.24 -14.96
C ALA A 178 -2.19 5.13 -15.88
N VAL A 179 -3.18 5.78 -15.28
CA VAL A 179 -4.08 6.72 -15.95
C VAL A 179 -4.12 8.04 -15.16
N PRO A 180 -4.58 9.16 -15.76
CA PRO A 180 -4.63 10.45 -15.05
C PRO A 180 -5.40 10.41 -13.72
N ARG A 181 -6.41 9.54 -13.62
CA ARG A 181 -7.16 9.30 -12.37
C ARG A 181 -6.25 8.82 -11.23
N ASP A 182 -5.19 8.07 -11.51
CA ASP A 182 -4.27 7.56 -10.50
C ASP A 182 -3.45 8.68 -9.86
N LEU A 183 -3.08 9.71 -10.65
CA LEU A 183 -2.46 10.91 -10.12
C LEU A 183 -3.43 11.67 -9.21
N LEU A 184 -4.70 11.82 -9.62
CA LEU A 184 -5.71 12.49 -8.79
C LEU A 184 -5.92 11.76 -7.45
N LEU A 185 -6.03 10.43 -7.49
CA LEU A 185 -6.11 9.61 -6.27
C LEU A 185 -4.87 9.75 -5.40
N HIS A 186 -3.68 9.79 -6.01
CA HIS A 186 -2.44 10.02 -5.27
C HIS A 186 -2.42 11.39 -4.59
N LEU A 187 -2.81 12.44 -5.31
CA LEU A 187 -2.88 13.80 -4.76
C LEU A 187 -3.92 13.89 -3.63
N TYR A 188 -5.08 13.25 -3.80
CA TYR A 188 -6.09 13.15 -2.76
C TYR A 188 -5.52 12.47 -1.50
N ARG A 189 -4.93 11.28 -1.63
CA ARG A 189 -4.28 10.58 -0.49
C ARG A 189 -3.25 11.47 0.20
N ARG A 190 -2.36 12.11 -0.57
CA ARG A 190 -1.26 12.90 -0.01
C ARG A 190 -1.71 14.20 0.66
N LEU A 191 -2.74 14.85 0.13
CA LEU A 191 -3.19 16.15 0.60
C LEU A 191 -4.33 16.07 1.61
N VAL A 192 -5.15 15.03 1.54
CA VAL A 192 -6.32 14.82 2.39
C VAL A 192 -6.03 13.74 3.40
N ASP A 193 -5.82 12.48 2.99
CA ASP A 193 -5.67 11.36 3.93
C ASP A 193 -4.43 11.53 4.83
N ASP A 194 -3.24 11.74 4.26
CA ASP A 194 -2.00 11.85 5.05
C ASP A 194 -2.00 13.08 5.99
N ARG A 195 -2.71 14.14 5.61
CA ARG A 195 -2.88 15.33 6.46
C ARG A 195 -3.92 15.09 7.53
N PHE A 196 -5.03 14.45 7.17
CA PHE A 196 -6.06 14.06 8.10
C PHE A 196 -5.45 13.16 9.17
N GLU A 197 -4.77 12.08 8.79
CA GLU A 197 -4.13 11.15 9.71
C GLU A 197 -3.18 11.84 10.69
N ARG A 198 -2.29 12.71 10.19
CA ARG A 198 -1.37 13.48 11.04
C ARG A 198 -2.08 14.45 11.97
N ALA A 199 -3.08 15.18 11.48
CA ALA A 199 -3.85 16.12 12.29
C ALA A 199 -4.74 15.40 13.33
N HIS A 200 -5.15 14.17 13.03
CA HIS A 200 -6.11 13.40 13.80
C HIS A 200 -5.45 12.32 14.67
N GLY A 201 -4.11 12.19 14.65
CA GLY A 201 -3.38 11.18 15.42
C GLY A 201 -3.77 9.74 15.05
N VAL A 202 -4.18 9.52 13.80
CA VAL A 202 -4.63 8.21 13.33
C VAL A 202 -3.42 7.31 13.17
N THR A 203 -3.39 6.25 13.96
CA THR A 203 -2.37 5.22 13.94
C THR A 203 -2.79 4.10 12.99
N PRO A 204 -2.03 3.81 11.92
CA PRO A 204 -2.32 2.69 11.06
C PRO A 204 -2.03 1.37 11.77
N LEU A 205 -3.00 0.46 11.79
CA LEU A 205 -2.81 -0.94 12.23
C LEU A 205 -2.80 -1.88 11.03
N THR A 206 -2.22 -1.41 9.92
CA THR A 206 -2.31 -2.05 8.60
C THR A 206 -1.03 -2.78 8.19
N GLU A 207 -0.26 -3.27 9.16
CA GLU A 207 0.98 -4.01 8.88
C GLU A 207 0.72 -5.36 8.21
N ARG A 208 -0.36 -6.07 8.59
CA ARG A 208 -0.73 -7.35 7.97
C ARG A 208 -1.31 -7.11 6.57
N ALA A 209 -1.12 -8.05 5.64
CA ALA A 209 -1.58 -7.94 4.26
C ALA A 209 -3.11 -7.77 4.13
N ASP A 210 -3.89 -8.38 5.03
CA ASP A 210 -5.36 -8.25 5.06
C ASP A 210 -5.86 -7.28 6.15
N ALA A 211 -4.97 -6.54 6.84
CA ALA A 211 -5.40 -5.62 7.89
C ALA A 211 -6.08 -4.38 7.29
N VAL A 212 -7.26 -4.05 7.85
CA VAL A 212 -8.14 -2.97 7.37
C VAL A 212 -8.42 -1.89 8.41
N MET A 213 -7.89 -2.00 9.63
CA MET A 213 -8.18 -1.07 10.72
C MET A 213 -7.08 -0.03 10.92
N ARG A 214 -7.51 1.14 11.36
CA ARG A 214 -6.69 2.22 11.92
C ARG A 214 -7.38 2.69 13.20
N VAL A 215 -6.61 3.26 14.12
CA VAL A 215 -7.12 3.68 15.44
C VAL A 215 -6.63 5.07 15.80
N ALA A 216 -7.46 5.90 16.43
CA ALA A 216 -7.07 7.20 16.94
C ALA A 216 -7.50 7.37 18.39
N ALA A 217 -6.63 7.96 19.22
CA ALA A 217 -7.01 8.38 20.56
C ALA A 217 -7.87 9.66 20.48
N ARG A 218 -9.01 9.66 21.17
CA ARG A 218 -9.96 10.77 21.15
C ARG A 218 -10.56 11.04 22.53
N PRO A 219 -10.91 12.29 22.84
CA PRO A 219 -11.85 12.56 23.93
C PRO A 219 -13.27 12.16 23.51
N ALA A 220 -14.02 11.57 24.44
CA ALA A 220 -15.41 11.22 24.23
C ALA A 220 -16.23 12.48 23.99
N ALA A 221 -17.13 12.40 23.02
CA ALA A 221 -18.10 13.43 22.71
C ALA A 221 -19.48 12.79 22.54
N ALA A 222 -20.55 13.57 22.77
CA ALA A 222 -21.91 13.12 22.48
C ALA A 222 -22.00 12.57 21.04
N PRO A 223 -22.73 11.47 20.77
CA PRO A 223 -23.68 10.79 21.66
C PRO A 223 -23.10 9.62 22.47
N LEU A 224 -21.78 9.54 22.68
CA LEU A 224 -21.22 8.49 23.55
C LEU A 224 -21.80 8.63 24.97
N PRO A 225 -22.25 7.52 25.61
CA PRO A 225 -22.76 7.53 26.97
C PRO A 225 -21.63 7.53 28.00
N LEU A 226 -20.66 8.43 27.81
CA LEU A 226 -19.51 8.63 28.66
C LEU A 226 -19.38 10.12 28.99
N PRO A 227 -18.81 10.49 30.15
CA PRO A 227 -18.52 11.88 30.46
C PRO A 227 -17.70 12.53 29.32
N PRO A 228 -18.05 13.75 28.88
CA PRO A 228 -17.28 14.47 27.87
C PRO A 228 -15.80 14.56 28.25
N GLY A 229 -14.90 14.33 27.31
CA GLY A 229 -13.46 14.34 27.56
C GLY A 229 -12.87 12.99 27.99
N THR A 230 -13.70 11.99 28.33
CA THR A 230 -13.22 10.63 28.66
C THR A 230 -12.36 10.08 27.53
N PRO A 231 -11.15 9.55 27.77
CA PRO A 231 -10.33 9.00 26.69
C PRO A 231 -11.02 7.78 26.05
N VAL A 232 -11.06 7.75 24.73
CA VAL A 232 -11.66 6.68 23.92
C VAL A 232 -10.81 6.40 22.68
N ALA A 233 -10.97 5.21 22.10
CA ALA A 233 -10.31 4.80 20.87
C ALA A 233 -11.31 4.82 19.70
N GLU A 234 -11.06 5.65 18.70
CA GLU A 234 -11.85 5.73 17.48
C GLU A 234 -11.32 4.77 16.41
N LEU A 235 -12.18 3.92 15.88
CA LEU A 235 -11.87 3.00 14.79
C LEU A 235 -12.13 3.65 13.43
N HIS A 236 -11.16 3.49 12.55
CA HIS A 236 -11.21 3.94 11.17
C HIS A 236 -10.90 2.79 10.23
N LEU A 237 -11.54 2.77 9.06
CA LEU A 237 -11.31 1.76 8.03
C LEU A 237 -10.32 2.26 6.98
N HIS A 238 -9.38 1.41 6.60
CA HIS A 238 -8.50 1.64 5.46
C HIS A 238 -9.27 1.37 4.15
N SER A 239 -10.05 2.35 3.69
CA SER A 239 -10.99 2.23 2.57
C SER A 239 -10.44 1.50 1.33
N PRO A 240 -9.25 1.82 0.77
CA PRO A 240 -8.70 1.08 -0.36
C PRO A 240 -8.60 -0.45 -0.17
N ARG A 241 -8.17 -0.89 1.02
CA ARG A 241 -7.97 -2.31 1.32
C ARG A 241 -9.29 -3.02 1.53
N LEU A 242 -10.23 -2.39 2.25
CA LEU A 242 -11.55 -2.98 2.45
C LEU A 242 -12.27 -3.18 1.12
N VAL A 243 -12.23 -2.17 0.23
CA VAL A 243 -12.82 -2.25 -1.11
C VAL A 243 -12.19 -3.38 -1.91
N GLY A 244 -10.86 -3.44 -1.96
CA GLY A 244 -10.16 -4.54 -2.61
C GLY A 244 -10.50 -5.90 -2.01
N LEU A 245 -10.67 -6.04 -0.70
CA LEU A 245 -11.05 -7.32 -0.11
C LEU A 245 -12.49 -7.69 -0.47
N THR A 246 -13.40 -6.72 -0.53
CA THR A 246 -14.81 -6.97 -0.88
C THR A 246 -14.98 -7.42 -2.33
N THR A 247 -14.18 -6.94 -3.29
CA THR A 247 -14.21 -7.42 -4.68
C THR A 247 -13.80 -8.88 -4.80
N ARG A 248 -12.98 -9.40 -3.87
CA ARG A 248 -12.60 -10.81 -3.80
C ARG A 248 -13.61 -11.70 -3.07
N GLY A 249 -14.56 -11.11 -2.36
CA GLY A 249 -15.63 -11.82 -1.67
C GLY A 249 -15.91 -11.29 -0.28
N ALA A 250 -17.21 -11.17 0.03
CA ALA A 250 -17.71 -10.66 1.32
C ALA A 250 -17.16 -11.44 2.52
N LEU A 251 -17.05 -12.77 2.43
CA LEU A 251 -16.53 -13.60 3.52
C LEU A 251 -15.04 -13.32 3.82
N THR A 252 -14.24 -13.07 2.78
CA THR A 252 -12.82 -12.70 2.93
C THR A 252 -12.69 -11.36 3.63
N ALA A 253 -13.45 -10.36 3.18
CA ALA A 253 -13.49 -9.03 3.82
C ALA A 253 -13.96 -9.11 5.28
N TYR A 254 -14.98 -9.93 5.57
CA TYR A 254 -15.47 -10.14 6.93
C TYR A 254 -14.41 -10.79 7.84
N ARG A 255 -13.72 -11.83 7.38
CA ARG A 255 -12.64 -12.47 8.16
C ARG A 255 -11.48 -11.51 8.42
N ALA A 256 -11.08 -10.74 7.41
CA ALA A 256 -10.05 -9.71 7.51
C ALA A 256 -10.44 -8.62 8.53
N TYR A 257 -11.70 -8.19 8.50
CA TYR A 257 -12.29 -7.26 9.46
C TYR A 257 -12.21 -7.80 10.90
N GLN A 258 -12.67 -9.03 11.14
CA GLN A 258 -12.64 -9.66 12.46
C GLN A 258 -11.21 -9.80 13.01
N ARG A 259 -10.25 -10.20 12.18
CA ARG A 259 -8.84 -10.24 12.60
C ARG A 259 -8.28 -8.86 12.89
N SER A 260 -8.70 -7.85 12.14
CA SER A 260 -8.27 -6.46 12.37
C SER A 260 -8.81 -5.89 13.68
N LEU A 261 -9.97 -6.35 14.18
CA LEU A 261 -10.42 -6.01 15.55
C LEU A 261 -9.50 -6.59 16.63
N ARG A 262 -8.90 -7.76 16.40
CA ARG A 262 -7.89 -8.33 17.31
C ARG A 262 -6.61 -7.51 17.30
N ASP A 263 -6.23 -6.96 16.15
CA ASP A 263 -5.08 -6.05 16.05
C ASP A 263 -5.34 -4.76 16.85
N VAL A 264 -6.59 -4.25 16.84
CA VAL A 264 -7.01 -3.14 17.72
C VAL A 264 -6.92 -3.55 19.18
N ALA A 265 -7.42 -4.74 19.57
CA ALA A 265 -7.39 -5.18 20.96
C ALA A 265 -5.95 -5.30 21.49
N ARG A 266 -5.04 -5.79 20.65
CA ARG A 266 -3.61 -5.78 20.93
C ARG A 266 -3.08 -4.36 21.11
N ALA A 267 -3.40 -3.46 20.17
CA ALA A 267 -2.97 -2.07 20.23
C ALA A 267 -3.47 -1.35 21.50
N LEU A 268 -4.70 -1.60 21.94
CA LEU A 268 -5.24 -1.04 23.19
C LEU A 268 -4.43 -1.45 24.43
N ARG A 269 -3.81 -2.63 24.42
CA ARG A 269 -2.96 -3.13 25.52
C ARG A 269 -1.52 -2.59 25.43
N GLU A 270 -0.94 -2.65 24.25
CA GLU A 270 0.49 -2.44 24.05
C GLU A 270 0.88 -0.98 23.83
N ARG A 271 -0.02 -0.16 23.27
CA ARG A 271 0.29 1.23 22.91
C ARG A 271 0.01 2.20 24.05
N PRO A 272 1.00 2.95 24.56
CA PRO A 272 0.82 3.88 25.66
C PRO A 272 -0.31 4.89 25.43
N GLU A 273 -0.44 5.39 24.21
CA GLU A 273 -1.45 6.38 23.82
C GLU A 273 -2.89 5.85 23.84
N LEU A 274 -3.09 4.53 23.88
CA LEU A 274 -4.40 3.87 23.88
C LEU A 274 -4.74 3.18 25.20
N GLN A 275 -3.80 3.04 26.12
CA GLN A 275 -4.00 2.31 27.38
C GLN A 275 -5.09 2.93 28.26
N GLY A 276 -5.20 4.26 28.27
CA GLY A 276 -6.21 4.98 29.04
C GLY A 276 -7.61 5.03 28.41
N ALA A 277 -7.80 4.50 27.19
CA ALA A 277 -9.10 4.53 26.52
C ALA A 277 -10.13 3.72 27.33
N GLN A 278 -11.31 4.26 27.62
CA GLN A 278 -12.37 3.56 28.36
C GLN A 278 -13.39 2.87 27.45
N ALA A 279 -13.46 3.28 26.19
CA ALA A 279 -14.30 2.67 25.18
C ALA A 279 -13.68 2.72 23.79
N VAL A 280 -14.20 1.88 22.92
CA VAL A 280 -13.90 1.83 21.49
C VAL A 280 -15.15 2.27 20.74
N PHE A 281 -15.01 3.18 19.78
CA PHE A 281 -16.14 3.63 18.97
C PHE A 281 -15.78 3.80 17.50
N ALA A 282 -16.78 3.82 16.63
CA ALA A 282 -16.65 4.06 15.21
C ALA A 282 -17.87 4.83 14.71
N VAL A 283 -17.68 5.71 13.72
CA VAL A 283 -18.79 6.20 12.91
C VAL A 283 -18.85 5.38 11.63
N THR A 284 -19.99 4.79 11.33
CA THR A 284 -20.08 3.75 10.29
C THR A 284 -21.40 3.80 9.52
N LEU A 285 -21.36 3.26 8.30
CA LEU A 285 -22.55 2.86 7.52
C LEU A 285 -22.74 1.34 7.51
N PHE A 286 -21.84 0.59 8.15
CA PHE A 286 -21.84 -0.87 8.22
C PHE A 286 -22.36 -1.32 9.60
N HIS A 287 -23.66 -1.16 9.84
CA HIS A 287 -24.29 -1.44 11.12
C HIS A 287 -24.23 -2.92 11.48
N GLY A 288 -24.74 -3.79 10.60
CA GLY A 288 -24.81 -5.24 10.84
C GLY A 288 -23.48 -5.88 11.27
N PRO A 289 -22.35 -5.68 10.54
CA PRO A 289 -21.06 -6.25 10.95
C PRO A 289 -20.58 -5.79 12.32
N LEU A 290 -20.86 -4.54 12.72
CA LEU A 290 -20.46 -3.99 14.01
C LEU A 290 -21.37 -4.52 15.14
N GLU A 291 -22.67 -4.59 14.94
CA GLU A 291 -23.60 -5.22 15.90
C GLU A 291 -23.26 -6.70 16.12
N GLN A 292 -23.00 -7.45 15.06
CA GLN A 292 -22.52 -8.84 15.13
C GLN A 292 -21.18 -8.95 15.87
N SER A 293 -20.36 -7.90 15.81
CA SER A 293 -19.10 -7.81 16.55
C SER A 293 -19.28 -7.34 18.00
N GLY A 294 -20.53 -7.11 18.44
CA GLY A 294 -20.94 -6.77 19.80
C GLY A 294 -21.08 -5.28 20.10
N PHE A 295 -20.95 -4.41 19.10
CA PHE A 295 -21.06 -2.97 19.31
C PHE A 295 -22.52 -2.55 19.49
N THR A 296 -22.74 -1.55 20.35
CA THR A 296 -24.02 -0.88 20.50
C THR A 296 -24.10 0.27 19.50
N LEU A 297 -25.18 0.32 18.71
CA LEU A 297 -25.42 1.42 17.78
C LEU A 297 -26.27 2.52 18.41
N VAL A 298 -25.85 3.76 18.20
CA VAL A 298 -26.52 4.96 18.68
C VAL A 298 -26.70 5.90 17.48
N PRO A 299 -27.88 6.52 17.30
CA PRO A 299 -28.09 7.50 16.25
C PRO A 299 -27.16 8.71 16.45
N LEU A 300 -26.65 9.25 15.35
CA LEU A 300 -25.90 10.51 15.38
C LEU A 300 -26.85 11.70 15.43
N PRO A 301 -26.44 12.84 16.04
CA PRO A 301 -27.16 14.09 15.91
C PRO A 301 -27.38 14.45 14.42
N PRO A 302 -28.57 14.95 14.02
CA PRO A 302 -28.95 15.06 12.59
C PRO A 302 -27.95 15.83 11.73
N LEU A 303 -27.38 16.92 12.26
CA LEU A 303 -26.36 17.72 11.55
C LEU A 303 -25.07 16.93 11.33
N ARG A 304 -24.62 16.19 12.35
CA ARG A 304 -23.43 15.33 12.22
C ARG A 304 -23.70 14.18 11.26
N ALA A 305 -24.88 13.56 11.34
CA ALA A 305 -25.26 12.46 10.45
C ALA A 305 -25.23 12.91 8.98
N ARG A 306 -25.71 14.13 8.69
CA ARG A 306 -25.61 14.73 7.35
C ARG A 306 -24.16 14.92 6.92
N VAL A 307 -23.32 15.55 7.75
CA VAL A 307 -21.90 15.80 7.42
C VAL A 307 -21.15 14.49 7.14
N TYR A 308 -21.29 13.49 8.02
CA TYR A 308 -20.69 12.17 7.81
C TYR A 308 -21.25 11.48 6.57
N GLY A 309 -22.56 11.57 6.33
CA GLY A 309 -23.21 11.03 5.13
C GLY A 309 -22.64 11.62 3.84
N TRP A 310 -22.42 12.93 3.79
CA TRP A 310 -21.73 13.58 2.67
C TRP A 310 -20.28 13.09 2.52
N GLY A 311 -19.54 13.00 3.62
CA GLY A 311 -18.18 12.46 3.63
C GLY A 311 -18.10 11.04 3.06
N PHE A 312 -18.97 10.14 3.52
CA PHE A 312 -19.01 8.76 3.02
C PHE A 312 -19.38 8.68 1.53
N ARG A 313 -20.29 9.53 1.04
CA ARG A 313 -20.64 9.60 -0.40
C ARG A 313 -19.44 10.06 -1.24
N LEU A 314 -18.69 11.06 -0.76
CA LEU A 314 -17.46 11.51 -1.42
C LEU A 314 -16.41 10.39 -1.46
N MET A 315 -16.17 9.73 -0.33
CA MET A 315 -15.24 8.60 -0.25
C MET A 315 -15.62 7.47 -1.20
N ARG A 316 -16.90 7.17 -1.34
CA ARG A 316 -17.40 6.18 -2.31
C ARG A 316 -17.08 6.59 -3.75
N LEU A 317 -17.28 7.85 -4.10
CA LEU A 317 -16.97 8.37 -5.44
C LEU A 317 -15.46 8.27 -5.74
N VAL A 318 -14.62 8.54 -4.75
CA VAL A 318 -13.16 8.47 -4.87
C VAL A 318 -12.67 7.01 -4.99
N TYR A 319 -13.08 6.14 -4.07
CA TYR A 319 -12.56 4.77 -3.99
C TYR A 319 -13.36 3.73 -4.79
N GLY A 320 -14.47 4.13 -5.42
CA GLY A 320 -15.23 3.30 -6.35
C GLY A 320 -15.95 2.12 -5.70
N THR A 321 -16.52 2.30 -4.49
CA THR A 321 -17.26 1.21 -3.83
C THR A 321 -18.58 0.98 -4.57
N THR A 322 -18.62 -0.01 -5.46
CA THR A 322 -19.80 -0.36 -6.27
C THR A 322 -20.92 -1.02 -5.45
N ASN A 323 -20.60 -1.57 -4.28
CA ASN A 323 -21.60 -2.10 -3.36
C ASN A 323 -22.25 -0.96 -2.59
N THR A 324 -23.55 -0.75 -2.84
CA THR A 324 -24.40 0.12 -2.03
C THR A 324 -24.35 -0.38 -0.58
N PRO A 325 -24.00 0.45 0.41
CA PRO A 325 -24.22 0.07 1.80
C PRO A 325 -25.70 -0.25 1.97
N SER A 326 -26.02 -1.22 2.82
CA SER A 326 -27.41 -1.56 3.17
C SER A 326 -28.15 -0.36 3.77
N GLU A 327 -27.42 0.65 4.28
CA GLU A 327 -27.97 1.76 5.05
C GLU A 327 -27.42 3.13 4.60
N THR A 328 -28.30 4.14 4.62
CA THR A 328 -28.01 5.49 4.14
C THR A 328 -27.64 6.47 5.24
N GLU A 329 -27.94 6.13 6.50
CA GLU A 329 -27.73 7.00 7.66
C GLU A 329 -26.57 6.49 8.51
N PRO A 330 -25.53 7.32 8.76
CA PRO A 330 -24.42 6.90 9.59
C PRO A 330 -24.82 6.86 11.07
N ARG A 331 -24.40 5.79 11.75
CA ARG A 331 -24.55 5.63 13.20
C ARG A 331 -23.22 5.60 13.91
N LEU A 332 -23.26 5.93 15.20
CA LEU A 332 -22.14 5.73 16.10
C LEU A 332 -22.25 4.32 16.68
N ALA A 333 -21.24 3.49 16.43
CA ALA A 333 -21.07 2.20 17.07
C ALA A 333 -20.10 2.36 18.23
N TRP A 334 -20.39 1.84 19.42
CA TRP A 334 -19.45 1.88 20.55
C TRP A 334 -19.50 0.61 21.39
N MET A 335 -18.44 0.39 22.17
CA MET A 335 -18.28 -0.72 23.09
C MET A 335 -17.32 -0.32 24.21
N GLU A 336 -17.61 -0.70 25.45
CA GLU A 336 -16.65 -0.52 26.56
C GLU A 336 -15.35 -1.28 26.30
N ARG A 337 -14.24 -0.73 26.78
CA ARG A 337 -12.91 -1.33 26.61
C ARG A 337 -12.86 -2.76 27.11
N GLU A 338 -13.36 -3.02 28.32
CA GLU A 338 -13.27 -4.34 28.93
C GLU A 338 -14.10 -5.38 28.16
N ALA A 339 -15.27 -4.99 27.66
CA ALA A 339 -16.08 -5.82 26.78
C ALA A 339 -15.36 -6.08 25.45
N PHE A 340 -14.71 -5.07 24.88
CA PHE A 340 -13.95 -5.19 23.64
C PHE A 340 -12.76 -6.14 23.79
N LEU A 341 -11.97 -5.98 24.85
CA LEU A 341 -10.82 -6.85 25.15
C LEU A 341 -11.27 -8.28 25.46
N ARG A 342 -12.38 -8.49 26.15
CA ARG A 342 -12.91 -9.84 26.41
C ARG A 342 -13.33 -10.56 25.13
N ARG A 343 -13.85 -9.82 24.14
CA ARG A 343 -14.38 -10.39 22.90
C ARG A 343 -13.32 -10.56 21.81
N HIS A 344 -12.39 -9.61 21.70
CA HIS A 344 -11.45 -9.51 20.58
C HIS A 344 -9.97 -9.62 21.01
N GLY A 345 -9.69 -9.63 22.32
CA GLY A 345 -8.34 -9.66 22.89
C GLY A 345 -7.68 -11.02 22.97
#